data_AF-A0A7C3FY28-F1
#
_entry.id   AF-A0A7C3FY28-F1
#
_cell.length_a   1.000
_cell.length_b   1.000
_cell.length_c   1.000
_cell.angle_alpha   90.00
_cell.angle_beta   90.00
_cell.angle_gamma   90.00
#
_symmetry.space_group_name_H-M   'P 1'
#
loop_
_entity.id
_entity.type
_entity.pdbx_description
1 polymer ?
#
loop_
_entity_poly.entity_id
_entity_poly.type
_entity_poly.pdbx_seq_one_letter_code
_entity_poly.pdbx_strand_id
1 'polypeptide(L)'
;MFDLAKNIGYGFVHPMSAYKDKPDFKEKQKGCWDKTRESIDAGIPCYGWELEQPEFYVITGYDDIGYYFNGPGIEGEKGPKPWQELGNTDIGIAEIYGIKQVEPSDTLTTVKEALKFALRHAENPPEWIFSNYRSGLAGYDTWIETVEKGEATGIGMAYNAAVWTECRALGLKFLDEAKERLDGSITPLLEEAIQSYFPVVDSLSRVVELFPMMPPDDGIEESERYKLGLEQLKKAREAEEKALDSLGNLLIAL
;
A
#
# COMPACT_ATOMS: atom_id res chain seq x y z
N MET A 1 10.77 3.75 -0.99
CA MET A 1 10.08 2.46 -0.76
C MET A 1 10.95 1.28 -1.17
N PHE A 2 11.45 1.23 -2.41
CA PHE A 2 12.28 0.11 -2.91
C PHE A 2 13.56 -0.18 -2.08
N ASP A 3 14.13 0.84 -1.44
CA ASP A 3 15.34 0.68 -0.61
C ASP A 3 15.12 -0.17 0.65
N LEU A 4 13.88 -0.33 1.11
CA LEU A 4 13.55 -1.14 2.30
C LEU A 4 13.44 -2.64 1.98
N ALA A 5 13.26 -3.03 0.72
CA ALA A 5 13.10 -4.43 0.33
C ALA A 5 14.28 -5.31 0.79
N LYS A 6 15.50 -4.76 0.77
CA LYS A 6 16.71 -5.43 1.24
C LYS A 6 16.58 -5.88 2.70
N ASN A 7 15.83 -5.16 3.53
CA ASN A 7 15.70 -5.47 4.95
C ASN A 7 15.01 -6.81 5.19
N ILE A 8 14.18 -7.24 4.25
CA ILE A 8 13.49 -8.54 4.26
C ILE A 8 14.08 -9.53 3.25
N GLY A 9 15.32 -9.28 2.79
CA GLY A 9 16.13 -10.27 2.06
C GLY A 9 15.87 -10.34 0.56
N TYR A 10 15.28 -9.30 -0.05
CA TYR A 10 15.19 -9.24 -1.51
C TYR A 10 15.53 -7.87 -2.09
N GLY A 11 15.91 -7.87 -3.36
CA GLY A 11 16.21 -6.68 -4.13
C GLY A 11 15.59 -6.75 -5.52
N PHE A 12 15.44 -5.58 -6.13
CA PHE A 12 14.86 -5.45 -7.46
C PHE A 12 15.90 -5.66 -8.56
N VAL A 13 15.46 -6.32 -9.63
CA VAL A 13 16.20 -6.52 -10.88
C VAL A 13 15.30 -6.07 -12.02
N HIS A 14 15.89 -5.39 -12.99
CA HIS A 14 15.19 -4.89 -14.17
C HIS A 14 13.89 -4.09 -13.87
N PRO A 15 13.84 -3.19 -12.85
CA PRO A 15 12.64 -2.40 -12.61
C PRO A 15 12.33 -1.56 -13.84
N MET A 16 11.09 -1.63 -14.32
CA MET A 16 10.62 -0.82 -15.44
C MET A 16 9.22 -0.32 -15.16
N SER A 17 8.98 0.96 -15.44
CA SER A 17 7.66 1.59 -15.35
C SER A 17 7.36 2.44 -16.58
N ALA A 18 6.10 2.45 -17.01
CA ALA A 18 5.58 3.29 -18.07
C ALA A 18 4.23 3.88 -17.67
N TYR A 19 4.00 5.14 -18.01
CA TYR A 19 2.76 5.85 -17.71
C TYR A 19 2.11 6.28 -19.01
N LYS A 20 0.84 5.90 -19.23
CA LYS A 20 0.10 6.07 -20.49
C LYS A 20 -0.03 7.54 -20.92
N ASP A 21 0.04 8.47 -19.97
CA ASP A 21 -0.02 9.91 -20.21
C ASP A 21 1.32 10.51 -20.67
N LYS A 22 2.41 9.72 -20.72
CA LYS A 22 3.74 10.17 -21.13
C LYS A 22 4.05 9.81 -22.59
N PRO A 23 4.80 10.67 -23.31
CA PRO A 23 5.11 10.45 -24.72
C PRO A 23 5.98 9.21 -24.97
N ASP A 24 6.73 8.75 -23.97
CA ASP A 24 7.60 7.57 -24.02
C ASP A 24 6.89 6.26 -23.64
N PHE A 25 5.57 6.28 -23.42
CA PHE A 25 4.80 5.13 -22.95
C PHE A 25 5.04 3.88 -23.79
N LYS A 26 4.93 3.97 -25.13
CA LYS A 26 5.06 2.80 -26.01
C LYS A 26 6.47 2.21 -26.01
N GLU A 27 7.49 3.04 -25.89
CA GLU A 27 8.88 2.61 -25.77
C GLU A 27 9.08 1.87 -24.43
N LYS A 28 8.65 2.46 -23.32
CA LYS A 28 8.79 1.87 -21.99
C LYS A 28 7.91 0.65 -21.77
N GLN A 29 6.71 0.60 -22.36
CA GLN A 29 5.85 -0.58 -22.39
C GLN A 29 6.54 -1.76 -23.07
N LYS A 30 7.24 -1.51 -24.20
CA LYS A 30 8.10 -2.52 -24.82
C LYS A 30 9.30 -2.85 -23.92
N GLY A 31 9.85 -1.87 -23.21
CA GLY A 31 10.87 -2.09 -22.18
C GLY A 31 10.40 -3.06 -21.09
N CYS A 32 9.16 -2.94 -20.59
CA CYS A 32 8.59 -3.87 -19.61
C CYS A 32 8.55 -5.29 -20.17
N TRP A 33 8.17 -5.43 -21.44
CA TRP A 33 8.14 -6.72 -22.13
C TRP A 33 9.54 -7.34 -22.24
N ASP A 34 10.51 -6.58 -22.74
CA ASP A 34 11.88 -7.04 -22.89
C ASP A 34 12.50 -7.43 -21.54
N LYS A 35 12.29 -6.63 -20.48
CA LYS A 35 12.80 -6.90 -19.13
C LYS A 35 12.14 -8.09 -18.44
N THR A 36 10.87 -8.33 -18.72
CA THR A 36 10.20 -9.55 -18.23
C THR A 36 10.82 -10.79 -18.84
N ARG A 37 11.02 -10.80 -20.17
CA ARG A 37 11.67 -11.92 -20.87
C ARG A 37 13.09 -12.15 -20.39
N GLU A 38 13.90 -11.09 -20.31
CA GLU A 38 15.26 -11.16 -19.76
C GLU A 38 15.28 -11.75 -18.34
N SER A 39 14.29 -11.42 -17.50
CA SER A 39 14.21 -11.95 -16.14
C SER A 39 13.84 -13.43 -16.13
N ILE A 40 12.80 -13.83 -16.87
CA ILE A 40 12.34 -15.22 -16.93
C ILE A 40 13.40 -16.14 -17.56
N ASP A 41 14.05 -15.72 -18.64
CA ASP A 41 15.14 -16.45 -19.28
C ASP A 41 16.35 -16.66 -18.34
N ALA A 42 16.57 -15.71 -17.41
CA ALA A 42 17.60 -15.79 -16.39
C ALA A 42 17.16 -16.58 -15.13
N GLY A 43 15.94 -17.13 -15.10
CA GLY A 43 15.37 -17.80 -13.94
C GLY A 43 15.05 -16.86 -12.76
N ILE A 44 14.87 -15.57 -13.04
CA ILE A 44 14.55 -14.54 -12.04
C ILE A 44 13.02 -14.38 -11.97
N PRO A 45 12.39 -14.62 -10.81
CA PRO A 45 10.96 -14.41 -10.65
C PRO A 45 10.61 -12.94 -10.85
N CYS A 46 9.48 -12.66 -11.48
CA CYS A 46 9.02 -11.30 -11.70
C CYS A 46 7.50 -11.17 -11.49
N TYR A 47 7.08 -9.95 -11.21
CA TYR A 47 5.67 -9.59 -11.05
C TYR A 47 5.41 -8.25 -11.72
N GLY A 48 4.15 -7.97 -12.03
CA GLY A 48 3.76 -6.72 -12.69
C GLY A 48 2.39 -6.21 -12.26
N TRP A 49 2.18 -4.91 -12.47
CA TRP A 49 0.93 -4.20 -12.21
C TRP A 49 0.02 -4.22 -13.44
N GLU A 50 -1.31 -4.23 -13.24
CA GLU A 50 -2.31 -4.10 -14.32
C GLU A 50 -2.27 -5.22 -15.38
N LEU A 51 -1.94 -6.44 -14.96
CA LEU A 51 -2.04 -7.62 -15.82
C LEU A 51 -3.51 -8.05 -16.03
N GLU A 52 -4.38 -7.85 -15.04
CA GLU A 52 -5.82 -8.11 -15.17
C GLU A 52 -6.66 -6.98 -14.57
N GLN A 53 -6.53 -6.77 -13.26
CA GLN A 53 -7.12 -5.64 -12.54
C GLN A 53 -6.01 -4.71 -12.03
N PRO A 54 -6.34 -3.55 -11.43
CA PRO A 54 -5.39 -2.66 -10.77
C PRO A 54 -4.75 -3.27 -9.52
N GLU A 55 -3.99 -4.35 -9.72
CA GLU A 55 -3.31 -5.13 -8.70
C GLU A 55 -1.98 -5.67 -9.24
N PHE A 56 -1.14 -6.18 -8.34
CA PHE A 56 0.09 -6.90 -8.68
C PHE A 56 -0.17 -8.39 -8.91
N TYR A 57 0.43 -8.92 -9.99
CA TYR A 57 0.35 -10.33 -10.38
C TYR A 57 1.74 -10.91 -10.59
N VAL A 58 1.94 -12.16 -10.19
CA VAL A 58 3.15 -12.91 -10.48
C VAL A 58 3.12 -13.32 -11.95
N ILE A 59 4.19 -13.02 -12.69
CA ILE A 59 4.34 -13.43 -14.09
C ILE A 59 5.00 -14.81 -14.09
N THR A 60 4.28 -15.82 -14.58
CA THR A 60 4.67 -17.23 -14.55
C THR A 60 5.35 -17.68 -15.84
N GLY A 61 5.16 -16.94 -16.93
CA GLY A 61 5.74 -17.26 -18.23
C GLY A 61 5.43 -16.21 -19.29
N TYR A 62 5.92 -16.47 -20.51
CA TYR A 62 5.63 -15.63 -21.66
C TYR A 62 5.71 -16.43 -22.97
N ASP A 63 5.07 -15.93 -24.02
CA ASP A 63 5.22 -16.42 -25.40
C ASP A 63 5.42 -15.23 -26.38
N ASP A 64 5.29 -15.46 -27.69
CA ASP A 64 5.46 -14.39 -28.68
C ASP A 64 4.34 -13.31 -28.63
N ILE A 65 3.25 -13.57 -27.90
CA ILE A 65 2.11 -12.67 -27.72
C ILE A 65 2.27 -11.82 -26.46
N GLY A 66 2.57 -12.45 -25.32
CA GLY A 66 2.74 -11.70 -24.08
C GLY A 66 2.81 -12.56 -22.81
N TYR A 67 2.15 -12.10 -21.74
CA TYR A 67 2.38 -12.57 -20.37
C TYR A 67 1.42 -13.67 -19.94
N TYR A 68 1.95 -14.72 -19.31
CA TYR A 68 1.19 -15.64 -18.45
C TYR A 68 1.40 -15.26 -16.99
N PHE A 69 0.34 -15.28 -16.19
CA PHE A 69 0.36 -14.74 -14.84
C PHE A 69 -0.70 -15.36 -13.93
N ASN A 70 -0.48 -15.24 -12.61
CA ASN A 70 -1.43 -15.59 -11.56
C ASN A 70 -1.45 -14.49 -10.48
N GLY A 71 -2.58 -14.33 -9.79
CA GLY A 71 -2.72 -13.36 -8.71
C GLY A 71 -4.17 -13.18 -8.26
N PRO A 72 -4.49 -12.03 -7.64
CA PRO A 72 -5.81 -11.77 -7.07
C PRO A 72 -6.95 -12.02 -8.06
N GLY A 73 -7.95 -12.80 -7.62
CA GLY A 73 -9.14 -13.12 -8.40
C GLY A 73 -8.96 -14.13 -9.53
N ILE A 74 -7.79 -14.79 -9.65
CA ILE A 74 -7.51 -15.77 -10.71
C ILE A 74 -7.31 -17.16 -10.10
N GLU A 75 -8.15 -18.12 -10.50
CA GLU A 75 -7.93 -19.53 -10.22
C GLU A 75 -6.96 -20.13 -11.26
N GLY A 76 -5.75 -20.48 -10.84
CA GLY A 76 -4.73 -21.05 -11.73
C GLY A 76 -4.03 -20.01 -12.61
N GLU A 77 -3.49 -20.42 -13.75
CA GLU A 77 -2.78 -19.50 -14.65
C GLU A 77 -3.74 -18.82 -15.64
N LYS A 78 -3.50 -17.54 -15.91
CA LYS A 78 -4.17 -16.78 -16.97
C LYS A 78 -3.13 -16.29 -17.98
N GLY A 79 -3.50 -16.29 -19.27
CA GLY A 79 -2.64 -15.74 -20.33
C GLY A 79 -2.86 -16.40 -21.69
N PRO A 80 -2.19 -15.89 -22.74
CA PRO A 80 -1.30 -14.74 -22.69
C PRO A 80 -2.09 -13.41 -22.72
N LYS A 81 -1.71 -12.44 -21.86
CA LYS A 81 -2.10 -11.03 -22.07
C LYS A 81 -1.14 -10.42 -23.10
N PRO A 82 -1.62 -9.91 -24.25
CA PRO A 82 -0.75 -9.25 -25.23
C PRO A 82 0.08 -8.15 -24.57
N TRP A 83 1.39 -8.12 -24.83
CA TRP A 83 2.28 -7.22 -24.07
C TRP A 83 1.96 -5.73 -24.27
N GLN A 84 1.37 -5.38 -25.42
CA GLN A 84 0.91 -4.04 -25.76
C GLN A 84 -0.33 -3.58 -24.96
N GLU A 85 -0.98 -4.47 -24.24
CA GLU A 85 -2.13 -4.17 -23.38
C GLU A 85 -1.73 -3.87 -21.93
N LEU A 86 -0.49 -4.15 -21.52
CA LEU A 86 -0.01 -3.87 -20.16
C LEU A 86 -0.04 -2.37 -19.88
N GLY A 87 -0.72 -1.94 -18.82
CA GLY A 87 -0.89 -0.52 -18.50
C GLY A 87 -1.67 0.27 -19.56
N ASN A 88 -2.45 -0.39 -20.41
CA ASN A 88 -3.34 0.27 -21.37
C ASN A 88 -4.77 0.41 -20.84
N THR A 89 -4.95 0.60 -19.54
CA THR A 89 -6.26 0.82 -18.90
C THR A 89 -6.53 2.33 -18.73
N ASP A 90 -7.57 2.69 -17.97
CA ASP A 90 -7.85 4.06 -17.55
C ASP A 90 -6.86 4.58 -16.47
N ILE A 91 -6.29 3.68 -15.67
CA ILE A 91 -5.22 4.02 -14.71
C ILE A 91 -3.91 4.23 -15.48
N GLY A 92 -3.61 3.32 -16.41
CA GLY A 92 -2.60 3.56 -17.42
C GLY A 92 -1.16 3.37 -16.93
N ILE A 93 -0.93 2.44 -15.99
CA ILE A 93 0.39 2.18 -15.41
C ILE A 93 0.87 0.79 -15.82
N ALA A 94 2.04 0.71 -16.47
CA ALA A 94 2.72 -0.55 -16.76
C ALA A 94 3.97 -0.64 -15.91
N GLU A 95 3.98 -1.52 -14.92
CA GLU A 95 5.15 -1.71 -14.04
C GLU A 95 5.50 -3.20 -13.95
N ILE A 96 6.81 -3.49 -14.03
CA ILE A 96 7.33 -4.85 -13.83
C ILE A 96 8.59 -4.79 -12.95
N TYR A 97 8.76 -5.85 -12.17
CA TYR A 97 9.86 -6.01 -11.24
C TYR A 97 10.35 -7.45 -11.26
N GLY A 98 11.63 -7.65 -11.58
CA GLY A 98 12.34 -8.88 -11.25
C GLY A 98 12.80 -8.85 -9.79
N ILE A 99 12.85 -10.00 -9.14
CA ILE A 99 13.22 -10.12 -7.72
C ILE A 99 14.38 -11.10 -7.57
N LYS A 100 15.41 -10.67 -6.85
CA LYS A 100 16.51 -11.52 -6.42
C LYS A 100 16.62 -11.55 -4.91
N GLN A 101 17.08 -12.66 -4.38
CA GLN A 101 17.47 -12.75 -2.99
C GLN A 101 18.72 -11.89 -2.73
N VAL A 102 18.75 -11.22 -1.59
CA VAL A 102 19.92 -10.50 -1.06
C VAL A 102 20.06 -10.81 0.42
N GLU A 103 21.22 -10.49 0.99
CA GLU A 103 21.39 -10.61 2.44
C GLU A 103 20.46 -9.63 3.17
N PRO A 104 19.61 -10.09 4.10
CA PRO A 104 18.74 -9.22 4.86
C PRO A 104 19.53 -8.35 5.83
N SER A 105 19.01 -7.16 6.10
CA SER A 105 19.49 -6.32 7.20
C SER A 105 19.19 -6.98 8.55
N ASP A 106 19.93 -6.59 9.59
CA ASP A 106 19.61 -7.00 10.95
C ASP A 106 18.26 -6.40 11.43
N THR A 107 17.71 -6.97 12.51
CA THR A 107 16.40 -6.57 13.05
C THR A 107 16.35 -5.11 13.46
N LEU A 108 17.39 -4.59 14.13
CA LEU A 108 17.41 -3.20 14.60
C LEU A 108 17.38 -2.24 13.41
N THR A 109 18.24 -2.48 12.41
CA THR A 109 18.24 -1.69 11.16
C THR A 109 16.89 -1.74 10.46
N THR A 110 16.29 -2.94 10.36
CA THR A 110 14.99 -3.15 9.70
C THR A 110 13.89 -2.33 10.36
N VAL A 111 13.77 -2.42 11.70
CA VAL A 111 12.75 -1.69 12.45
C VAL A 111 12.97 -0.18 12.37
N LYS A 112 14.22 0.27 12.54
CA LYS A 112 14.57 1.69 12.51
C LYS A 112 14.31 2.33 11.15
N GLU A 113 14.71 1.68 10.06
CA GLU A 113 14.47 2.19 8.71
C GLU A 113 12.98 2.18 8.35
N ALA A 114 12.23 1.16 8.76
CA ALA A 114 10.78 1.09 8.55
C ALA A 114 10.03 2.22 9.28
N LEU A 115 10.35 2.45 10.56
CA LEU A 115 9.75 3.54 11.35
C LEU A 115 10.09 4.92 10.78
N LYS A 116 11.36 5.13 10.40
CA LYS A 116 11.78 6.37 9.73
C LYS A 116 11.01 6.59 8.43
N PHE A 117 10.82 5.55 7.63
CA PHE A 117 10.05 5.63 6.40
C PHE A 117 8.57 5.94 6.67
N ALA A 118 7.94 5.26 7.63
CA ALA A 118 6.54 5.47 7.99
C ALA A 118 6.28 6.92 8.46
N LEU A 119 7.15 7.44 9.34
CA LEU A 119 7.08 8.82 9.82
C LEU A 119 7.28 9.82 8.66
N ARG A 120 8.32 9.63 7.83
CA ARG A 120 8.53 10.50 6.67
C ARG A 120 7.36 10.47 5.70
N HIS A 121 6.76 9.30 5.46
CA HIS A 121 5.59 9.18 4.60
C HIS A 121 4.39 9.92 5.21
N ALA A 122 4.19 9.84 6.53
CA ALA A 122 3.11 10.55 7.22
C ALA A 122 3.23 12.09 7.14
N GLU A 123 4.44 12.62 6.94
CA GLU A 123 4.67 14.06 6.68
C GLU A 123 4.19 14.53 5.29
N ASN A 124 3.64 13.63 4.47
CA ASN A 124 3.15 13.91 3.14
C ASN A 124 4.21 14.48 2.15
N PRO A 125 5.31 13.74 1.92
CA PRO A 125 6.44 14.19 1.12
C PRO A 125 6.10 14.29 -0.38
N PRO A 126 6.35 15.42 -1.05
CA PRO A 126 6.02 15.60 -2.47
C PRO A 126 6.82 14.67 -3.40
N GLU A 127 7.95 14.11 -2.94
CA GLU A 127 8.73 13.14 -3.69
C GLU A 127 8.07 11.75 -3.80
N TRP A 128 7.12 11.42 -2.92
CA TRP A 128 6.43 10.12 -2.92
C TRP A 128 4.92 10.24 -3.16
N ILE A 129 4.33 11.38 -2.80
CA ILE A 129 2.89 11.58 -2.88
C ILE A 129 2.56 12.36 -4.16
N PHE A 130 1.72 11.78 -5.01
CA PHE A 130 1.22 12.44 -6.21
C PHE A 130 0.49 13.74 -5.88
N SER A 131 0.53 14.72 -6.79
CA SER A 131 0.06 16.10 -6.54
C SER A 131 -1.37 16.21 -6.00
N ASN A 132 -2.25 15.31 -6.45
CA ASN A 132 -3.68 15.29 -6.10
C ASN A 132 -4.00 14.36 -4.91
N TYR A 133 -2.97 13.75 -4.32
CA TYR A 133 -3.10 12.79 -3.23
C TYR A 133 -2.52 13.38 -1.95
N ARG A 134 -2.96 12.84 -0.83
CA ARG A 134 -2.46 13.18 0.50
C ARG A 134 -2.27 11.91 1.32
N SER A 135 -1.33 11.95 2.25
CA SER A 135 -0.99 10.85 3.17
C SER A 135 -0.85 11.37 4.60
N GLY A 136 -0.73 10.45 5.56
CA GLY A 136 -0.68 10.79 6.98
C GLY A 136 -1.90 11.60 7.43
N LEU A 137 -1.68 12.57 8.33
CA LEU A 137 -2.74 13.44 8.85
C LEU A 137 -3.39 14.29 7.75
N ALA A 138 -2.61 14.78 6.78
CA ALA A 138 -3.15 15.56 5.67
C ALA A 138 -4.13 14.76 4.80
N GLY A 139 -3.95 13.43 4.72
CA GLY A 139 -4.90 12.54 4.04
C GLY A 139 -6.20 12.37 4.83
N TYR A 140 -6.15 12.25 6.15
CA TYR A 140 -7.35 12.30 6.98
C TYR A 140 -8.09 13.63 6.84
N ASP A 141 -7.37 14.75 6.92
CA ASP A 141 -7.97 16.08 6.83
C ASP A 141 -8.68 16.27 5.47
N THR A 142 -8.04 15.82 4.37
CA THR A 142 -8.65 15.83 3.03
C THR A 142 -9.91 14.98 2.99
N TRP A 143 -9.86 13.76 3.54
CA TRP A 143 -11.00 12.85 3.52
C TRP A 143 -12.18 13.39 4.33
N ILE A 144 -11.91 13.91 5.54
CA ILE A 144 -12.88 14.57 6.41
C ILE A 144 -13.55 15.75 5.68
N GLU A 145 -12.76 16.63 5.07
CA GLU A 145 -13.30 17.78 4.32
C GLU A 145 -14.19 17.36 3.15
N THR A 146 -13.79 16.32 2.40
CA THR A 146 -14.58 15.80 1.27
C THR A 146 -15.93 15.25 1.73
N VAL A 147 -15.98 14.58 2.88
CA VAL A 147 -17.24 14.11 3.48
C VAL A 147 -18.10 15.29 3.93
N GLU A 148 -17.51 16.29 4.60
CA GLU A 148 -18.22 17.48 5.06
C GLU A 148 -18.83 18.31 3.93
N LYS A 149 -18.16 18.37 2.77
CA LYS A 149 -18.66 19.04 1.56
C LYS A 149 -19.73 18.25 0.81
N GLY A 150 -19.98 16.99 1.18
CA GLY A 150 -20.88 16.10 0.45
C GLY A 150 -20.34 15.64 -0.90
N GLU A 151 -19.02 15.67 -1.07
CA GLU A 151 -18.32 15.29 -2.31
C GLU A 151 -17.82 13.84 -2.28
N ALA A 152 -17.89 13.19 -1.11
CA ALA A 152 -17.49 11.80 -0.94
C ALA A 152 -18.47 10.86 -1.65
N THR A 153 -17.94 9.81 -2.28
CA THR A 153 -18.73 8.74 -2.91
C THR A 153 -18.67 7.48 -2.06
N GLY A 154 -19.73 6.67 -2.07
CA GLY A 154 -19.78 5.44 -1.27
C GLY A 154 -18.64 4.46 -1.60
N ILE A 155 -18.29 4.34 -2.88
CA ILE A 155 -17.16 3.48 -3.30
C ILE A 155 -15.80 4.05 -2.85
N GLY A 156 -15.62 5.38 -2.87
CA GLY A 156 -14.41 6.02 -2.38
C GLY A 156 -14.26 5.86 -0.86
N MET A 157 -15.36 5.98 -0.12
CA MET A 157 -15.41 5.71 1.31
C MET A 157 -15.00 4.25 1.60
N ALA A 158 -15.60 3.30 0.88
CA ALA A 158 -15.35 1.87 1.10
C ALA A 158 -13.90 1.48 0.80
N TYR A 159 -13.37 1.92 -0.34
CA TYR A 159 -12.00 1.63 -0.73
C TYR A 159 -10.98 2.22 0.25
N ASN A 160 -11.10 3.51 0.58
CA ASN A 160 -10.18 4.16 1.51
C ASN A 160 -10.26 3.53 2.90
N ALA A 161 -11.45 3.20 3.39
CA ALA A 161 -11.63 2.57 4.68
C ALA A 161 -10.96 1.20 4.73
N ALA A 162 -11.19 0.35 3.74
CA ALA A 162 -10.60 -0.99 3.68
C ALA A 162 -9.06 -0.91 3.69
N VAL A 163 -8.48 -0.14 2.76
CA VAL A 163 -7.02 -0.04 2.60
C VAL A 163 -6.35 0.60 3.81
N TRP A 164 -6.88 1.72 4.31
CA TRP A 164 -6.25 2.42 5.43
C TRP A 164 -6.35 1.63 6.73
N THR A 165 -7.45 0.90 6.97
CA THR A 165 -7.60 0.03 8.14
C THR A 165 -6.58 -1.10 8.09
N GLU A 166 -6.47 -1.78 6.95
CA GLU A 166 -5.53 -2.89 6.78
C GLU A 166 -4.08 -2.42 7.00
N CYS A 167 -3.69 -1.29 6.42
CA CYS A 167 -2.35 -0.72 6.63
C CYS A 167 -2.02 -0.50 8.11
N ARG A 168 -2.95 0.07 8.91
CA ARG A 168 -2.71 0.29 10.34
C ARG A 168 -2.74 -1.01 11.14
N ALA A 169 -3.61 -1.95 10.78
CA ALA A 169 -3.64 -3.27 11.41
C ALA A 169 -2.36 -4.07 11.16
N LEU A 170 -1.79 -4.01 9.95
CA LEU A 170 -0.49 -4.60 9.63
C LEU A 170 0.65 -3.86 10.34
N GLY A 171 0.57 -2.54 10.48
CA GLY A 171 1.50 -1.75 11.29
C GLY A 171 1.54 -2.21 12.76
N LEU A 172 0.39 -2.50 13.36
CA LEU A 172 0.32 -3.07 14.72
C LEU A 172 1.01 -4.44 14.81
N LYS A 173 0.76 -5.33 13.84
CA LYS A 173 1.44 -6.64 13.79
C LYS A 173 2.95 -6.49 13.65
N PHE A 174 3.41 -5.53 12.85
CA PHE A 174 4.83 -5.22 12.70
C PHE A 174 5.45 -4.76 14.03
N LEU A 175 4.79 -3.86 14.77
CA LEU A 175 5.28 -3.41 16.09
C LEU A 175 5.30 -4.55 17.11
N ASP A 176 4.29 -5.42 17.08
CA ASP A 176 4.22 -6.58 17.98
C ASP A 176 5.35 -7.59 17.68
N GLU A 177 5.62 -7.86 16.41
CA GLU A 177 6.76 -8.70 16.01
C GLU A 177 8.12 -8.03 16.36
N ALA A 178 8.24 -6.72 16.20
CA ALA A 178 9.43 -5.99 16.60
C ALA A 178 9.70 -6.12 18.12
N LYS A 179 8.64 -6.15 18.93
CA LYS A 179 8.71 -6.31 20.39
C LYS A 179 9.25 -7.68 20.80
N GLU A 180 8.96 -8.72 20.03
CA GLU A 180 9.49 -10.07 20.27
C GLU A 180 10.95 -10.22 19.84
N ARG A 181 11.42 -9.44 18.86
CA ARG A 181 12.73 -9.59 18.24
C ARG A 181 13.80 -8.62 18.72
N LEU A 182 13.40 -7.45 19.24
CA LEU A 182 14.32 -6.43 19.75
C LEU A 182 14.68 -6.64 21.22
N ASP A 183 15.68 -5.90 21.69
CA ASP A 183 16.10 -5.90 23.08
C ASP A 183 14.96 -5.43 24.01
N GLY A 184 14.78 -6.11 25.15
CA GLY A 184 13.68 -5.85 26.07
C GLY A 184 13.67 -4.44 26.70
N SER A 185 14.76 -3.69 26.60
CA SER A 185 14.80 -2.29 27.05
C SER A 185 13.87 -1.37 26.26
N ILE A 186 13.55 -1.70 25.01
CA ILE A 186 12.65 -0.90 24.15
C ILE A 186 11.18 -1.31 24.28
N THR A 187 10.89 -2.44 24.93
CA THR A 187 9.53 -3.00 25.05
C THR A 187 8.50 -2.00 25.55
N PRO A 188 8.75 -1.17 26.59
CA PRO A 188 7.75 -0.19 27.04
C PRO A 188 7.33 0.82 25.96
N LEU A 189 8.26 1.26 25.11
CA LEU A 189 7.97 2.21 24.02
C LEU A 189 7.23 1.53 22.87
N LEU A 190 7.52 0.25 22.60
CA LEU A 190 6.74 -0.53 21.63
C LEU A 190 5.31 -0.77 22.12
N GLU A 191 5.12 -1.09 23.40
CA GLU A 191 3.79 -1.23 24.00
C GLU A 191 3.00 0.07 23.96
N GLU A 192 3.64 1.21 24.25
CA GLU A 192 3.03 2.53 24.11
C GLU A 192 2.59 2.81 22.67
N ALA A 193 3.45 2.50 21.69
CA ALA A 193 3.12 2.67 20.27
C ALA A 193 1.96 1.79 19.81
N ILE A 194 1.95 0.52 20.23
CA ILE A 194 0.85 -0.42 19.96
C ILE A 194 -0.45 0.09 20.57
N GLN A 195 -0.43 0.50 21.84
CA GLN A 195 -1.61 1.04 22.52
C GLN A 195 -2.13 2.32 21.86
N SER A 196 -1.24 3.16 21.35
CA SER A 196 -1.60 4.41 20.66
C SER A 196 -2.21 4.19 19.28
N TYR A 197 -1.80 3.14 18.56
CA TYR A 197 -2.37 2.80 17.24
C TYR A 197 -3.69 2.03 17.30
N PHE A 198 -3.96 1.31 18.39
CA PHE A 198 -5.20 0.53 18.51
C PHE A 198 -6.49 1.35 18.28
N PRO A 199 -6.66 2.56 18.86
CA PRO A 199 -7.83 3.40 18.59
C PRO A 199 -7.99 3.86 17.14
N VAL A 200 -6.89 3.94 16.39
CA VAL A 200 -6.93 4.26 14.94
C VAL A 200 -7.60 3.12 14.20
N VAL A 201 -7.13 1.89 14.43
CA VAL A 201 -7.67 0.69 13.80
C VAL A 201 -9.13 0.46 14.19
N ASP A 202 -9.48 0.63 15.48
CA ASP A 202 -10.87 0.53 15.95
C ASP A 202 -11.79 1.53 15.24
N SER A 203 -11.38 2.79 15.14
CA SER A 203 -12.18 3.84 14.50
C SER A 203 -12.32 3.58 13.00
N LEU A 204 -11.24 3.25 12.30
CA LEU A 204 -11.30 2.92 10.87
C LEU A 204 -12.09 1.64 10.58
N SER A 205 -12.03 0.64 11.45
CA SER A 205 -12.84 -0.59 11.32
C SER A 205 -14.34 -0.29 11.35
N ARG A 206 -14.76 0.66 12.20
CA ARG A 206 -16.16 1.14 12.17
C ARG A 206 -16.51 1.86 10.88
N VAL A 207 -15.56 2.57 10.25
CA VAL A 207 -15.79 3.15 8.92
C VAL A 207 -15.97 2.03 7.88
N VAL A 208 -15.18 0.95 7.96
CA VAL A 208 -15.35 -0.23 7.09
C VAL A 208 -16.72 -0.88 7.27
N GLU A 209 -17.20 -1.03 8.50
CA GLU A 209 -18.54 -1.57 8.79
C GLU A 209 -19.65 -0.69 8.21
N LEU A 210 -19.47 0.64 8.26
CA LEU A 210 -20.42 1.60 7.70
C LEU A 210 -20.36 1.62 6.17
N PHE A 211 -19.18 1.47 5.58
CA PHE A 211 -18.95 1.54 4.13
C PHE A 211 -18.27 0.28 3.60
N PRO A 212 -18.94 -0.88 3.60
CA PRO A 212 -18.42 -2.08 2.96
C PRO A 212 -18.46 -1.93 1.42
N MET A 213 -17.63 -2.71 0.72
CA MET A 213 -17.57 -2.72 -0.75
C MET A 213 -18.93 -3.08 -1.40
N MET A 214 -19.73 -3.90 -0.71
CA MET A 214 -21.13 -4.13 -1.04
C MET A 214 -21.98 -3.46 0.03
N PRO A 215 -22.78 -2.42 -0.30
CA PRO A 215 -23.58 -1.70 0.68
C PRO A 215 -24.48 -2.64 1.49
N PRO A 216 -24.55 -2.46 2.82
CA PRO A 216 -25.34 -3.32 3.68
C PRO A 216 -26.82 -2.92 3.62
N ASP A 217 -27.72 -3.90 3.68
CA ASP A 217 -29.16 -3.67 3.89
C ASP A 217 -29.45 -3.68 5.40
N ASP A 218 -29.01 -2.62 6.08
CA ASP A 218 -29.06 -2.47 7.55
C ASP A 218 -30.10 -1.42 8.01
N GLY A 219 -30.81 -0.79 7.06
CA GLY A 219 -31.80 0.24 7.33
C GLY A 219 -31.24 1.59 7.79
N ILE A 220 -29.92 1.82 7.72
CA ILE A 220 -29.32 3.12 8.03
C ILE A 220 -29.42 4.03 6.80
N GLU A 221 -30.11 5.16 6.97
CA GLU A 221 -30.19 6.23 5.97
C GLU A 221 -28.80 6.72 5.57
N GLU A 222 -28.61 7.01 4.27
CA GLU A 222 -27.31 7.40 3.72
C GLU A 222 -26.71 8.62 4.44
N SER A 223 -27.53 9.65 4.72
CA SER A 223 -27.09 10.86 5.42
C SER A 223 -26.59 10.59 6.84
N GLU A 224 -27.25 9.69 7.58
CA GLU A 224 -26.81 9.30 8.91
C GLU A 224 -25.53 8.45 8.83
N ARG A 225 -25.41 7.58 7.83
CA ARG A 225 -24.19 6.78 7.60
C ARG A 225 -22.97 7.67 7.37
N TYR A 226 -23.07 8.70 6.53
CA TYR A 226 -21.98 9.67 6.32
C TYR A 226 -21.64 10.46 7.58
N LYS A 227 -22.64 10.84 8.37
CA LYS A 227 -22.41 11.50 9.66
C LYS A 227 -21.65 10.61 10.64
N LEU A 228 -22.06 9.35 10.80
CA LEU A 228 -21.36 8.37 11.63
C LEU A 228 -19.93 8.11 11.12
N GLY A 229 -19.77 7.96 9.80
CA GLY A 229 -18.46 7.80 9.18
C GLY A 229 -17.53 8.97 9.46
N LEU A 230 -18.02 10.20 9.31
CA LEU A 230 -17.29 11.42 9.61
C LEU A 230 -16.83 11.48 11.07
N GLU A 231 -17.69 11.09 12.02
CA GLU A 231 -17.33 11.03 13.44
C GLU A 231 -16.19 10.04 13.70
N GLN A 232 -16.21 8.87 13.06
CA GLN A 232 -15.13 7.88 13.20
C GLN A 232 -13.85 8.32 12.50
N LEU A 233 -13.92 9.00 11.35
CA LEU A 233 -12.75 9.57 10.69
C LEU A 233 -12.05 10.61 11.54
N LYS A 234 -12.81 11.49 12.20
CA LYS A 234 -12.24 12.49 13.14
C LYS A 234 -11.54 11.81 14.32
N LYS A 235 -12.15 10.78 14.91
CA LYS A 235 -11.52 9.97 15.98
C LYS A 235 -10.24 9.28 15.51
N ALA A 236 -10.26 8.68 14.32
CA ALA A 236 -9.08 8.04 13.74
C ALA A 236 -7.94 9.04 13.51
N ARG A 237 -8.25 10.23 13.00
CA ARG A 237 -7.28 11.32 12.77
C ARG A 237 -6.61 11.78 14.07
N GLU A 238 -7.39 12.04 15.12
CA GLU A 238 -6.87 12.44 16.43
C GLU A 238 -6.03 11.33 17.10
N ALA A 239 -6.44 10.07 16.92
CA ALA A 239 -5.68 8.93 17.41
C ALA A 239 -4.35 8.76 16.63
N GLU A 240 -4.37 8.91 15.30
CA GLU A 240 -3.20 8.78 14.45
C GLU A 240 -2.13 9.82 14.81
N GLU A 241 -2.53 11.05 15.14
CA GLU A 241 -1.59 12.09 15.57
C GLU A 241 -0.78 11.66 16.80
N LYS A 242 -1.46 11.15 17.84
CA LYS A 242 -0.81 10.61 19.04
C LYS A 242 0.04 9.38 18.74
N ALA A 243 -0.46 8.53 17.83
CA ALA A 243 0.24 7.33 17.43
C ALA A 243 1.55 7.64 16.70
N LEU A 244 1.56 8.65 15.82
CA LEU A 244 2.77 9.14 15.15
C LEU A 244 3.78 9.71 16.14
N ASP A 245 3.34 10.46 17.16
CA ASP A 245 4.22 10.95 18.22
C ASP A 245 4.91 9.78 18.96
N SER A 246 4.16 8.72 19.28
CA SER A 246 4.71 7.53 19.94
C SER A 246 5.75 6.80 19.07
N LEU A 247 5.55 6.72 17.74
CA LEU A 247 6.55 6.17 16.82
C LEU A 247 7.79 7.07 16.73
N GLY A 248 7.63 8.39 16.80
CA GLY A 248 8.74 9.33 16.86
C GLY A 248 9.63 9.10 18.08
N ASN A 249 9.00 8.95 19.26
CA ASN A 249 9.72 8.64 20.51
C ASN A 249 10.43 7.28 20.44
N LEU A 250 9.76 6.26 19.92
CA LEU A 250 10.35 4.94 19.69
C LEU A 250 11.56 5.03 18.75
N LEU A 251 11.46 5.76 17.64
CA LEU A 251 12.56 5.91 16.68
C LEU A 251 13.77 6.63 17.28
N ILE A 252 13.57 7.60 18.18
CA ILE A 252 14.66 8.30 18.87
C ILE A 252 15.42 7.35 19.82
N ALA A 253 14.72 6.37 20.40
CA ALA A 253 15.28 5.42 21.34
C ALA A 253 15.97 4.20 20.68
N LEU A 254 15.71 3.94 19.38
CA LEU A 254 16.40 2.94 18.55
C LEU A 254 17.68 3.50 17.92
#